data_AF-A0A175YQB6-F1
#
_entry.id   AF-A0A175YQB6-F1
#
_cell.length_a   1.000
_cell.length_b   1.000
_cell.length_c   1.000
_cell.angle_alpha   90.00
_cell.angle_beta   90.00
_cell.angle_gamma   90.00
#
_symmetry.space_group_name_H-M   'P 1'
#
loop_
_entity.id
_entity.type
_entity.pdbx_description
1 polymer ?
#
loop_
_entity_poly.entity_id
_entity_poly.type
_entity_poly.pdbx_seq_one_letter_code
_entity_poly.pdbx_strand_id
1 'polypeptide(L)' 'MKGYKFVAGENAIFVSEESGKIEKGMKLRVEVISVKYMEIEKEFQALANLNGDFLGPI' A
#
# COMPACT_ATOMS: atom_id res chain seq x y z
N MET A 1 -1.31 -8.36 -0.05
CA MET A 1 -0.07 -8.09 0.68
C MET A 1 0.17 -9.24 1.63
N LYS A 2 1.10 -10.14 1.32
CA LYS A 2 1.45 -11.23 2.23
C LYS A 2 1.98 -10.63 3.54
N GLY A 3 1.59 -11.16 4.69
CA GLY A 3 2.01 -10.64 6.00
C GLY A 3 1.16 -9.50 6.58
N TYR A 4 0.22 -8.94 5.81
CA TYR A 4 -0.74 -7.95 6.32
C TYR A 4 -2.16 -8.51 6.38
N LYS A 5 -2.84 -8.31 7.50
CA LYS A 5 -4.26 -8.58 7.70
C LYS A 5 -5.03 -7.26 7.62
N PHE A 6 -6.13 -7.26 6.88
CA PHE A 6 -7.03 -6.11 6.84
C PHE A 6 -7.98 -6.15 8.04
N VAL A 7 -8.09 -5.03 8.75
CA VAL A 7 -9.02 -4.85 9.87
C VAL A 7 -10.04 -3.80 9.45
N ALA A 8 -11.30 -4.24 9.30
CA ALA A 8 -12.42 -3.36 8.97
C ALA A 8 -12.92 -2.60 10.21
N GLY A 9 -13.40 -1.37 10.02
CA GLY A 9 -13.92 -0.48 11.06
C GLY A 9 -14.05 0.96 10.55
N GLU A 10 -14.39 1.91 11.41
CA GLU A 10 -14.44 3.34 11.05
C GLU A 10 -13.10 3.86 10.51
N ASN A 11 -12.00 3.33 11.07
CA ASN A 11 -10.64 3.55 10.59
C ASN A 11 -10.08 2.22 10.12
N ALA A 12 -10.32 1.88 8.85
CA ALA A 12 -9.81 0.65 8.28
C ALA A 12 -8.27 0.69 8.19
N ILE A 13 -7.61 -0.37 8.66
CA ILE A 13 -6.14 -0.45 8.74
C ILE A 13 -5.64 -1.79 8.22
N PHE A 14 -4.38 -1.82 7.78
CA PHE A 14 -3.65 -3.06 7.55
C PHE A 14 -2.65 -3.28 8.67
N VAL A 15 -2.62 -4.47 9.25
CA VAL A 15 -1.73 -4.81 10.37
C VAL A 15 -0.86 -6.00 9.98
N SER A 16 0.44 -5.87 10.20
CA SER A 16 1.44 -6.92 10.12
C SER A 16 2.14 -7.07 11.46
N GLU A 17 2.39 -8.31 11.88
CA GLU A 17 3.19 -8.60 13.08
C GLU A 17 4.66 -8.20 12.89
N GLU A 18 5.16 -8.27 11.66
CA GLU A 18 6.56 -8.00 11.33
C GLU A 18 6.79 -6.55 10.91
N SER A 19 5.85 -5.96 10.17
CA SER A 19 6.03 -4.66 9.50
C SER A 19 5.13 -3.53 10.05
N GLY A 20 4.44 -3.77 11.17
CA GLY A 20 3.60 -2.78 11.84
C GLY A 20 2.27 -2.49 11.15
N LYS A 21 1.75 -1.27 11.32
CA LYS A 21 0.43 -0.86 10.83
C LYS A 21 0.51 0.12 9.66
N ILE A 22 -0.45 0.06 8.75
CA ILE A 22 -0.66 1.01 7.66
C ILE A 22 -2.04 1.64 7.83
N GLU A 23 -2.06 2.97 7.92
CA GLU A 23 -3.25 3.79 8.16
C GLU A 23 -3.32 4.94 7.16
N LYS A 24 -4.50 5.54 7.02
CA LYS A 24 -4.70 6.69 6.12
C LYS A 24 -3.80 7.86 6.55
N GLY A 25 -3.12 8.46 5.59
CA GLY A 25 -2.24 9.62 5.81
C GLY A 25 -0.78 9.26 6.13
N MET A 26 -0.45 7.97 6.28
CA MET A 26 0.94 7.53 6.44
C MET A 26 1.71 7.62 5.12
N LYS A 27 3.03 7.81 5.23
CA LYS A 27 3.96 7.69 4.10
C LYS A 27 4.43 6.23 3.99
N LEU A 28 4.45 5.72 2.77
CA LEU A 28 4.91 4.37 2.45
C LEU A 28 6.01 4.44 1.40
N ARG A 29 7.04 3.61 1.56
CA ARG A 29 7.94 3.25 0.47
C ARG A 29 7.42 1.98 -0.20
N VAL A 30 7.25 2.04 -1.51
CA VAL A 30 6.70 0.94 -2.32
C VAL A 30 7.58 0.69 -3.54
N GLU A 31 7.50 -0.51 -4.08
CA GLU A 31 8.03 -0.84 -5.40
C GLU A 31 6.89 -0.75 -6.43
N VAL A 32 7.07 0.01 -7.51
CA VAL A 32 6.07 0.11 -8.59
C VAL A 32 6.26 -1.05 -9.56
N ILE A 33 5.22 -1.88 -9.74
CA ILE A 33 5.25 -3.04 -10.65
C ILE A 33 4.78 -2.63 -12.05
N SER A 34 3.72 -1.84 -12.13
CA SER A 34 3.16 -1.38 -13.39
C SER A 34 2.47 -0.04 -13.25
N VAL A 35 2.35 0.66 -14.38
CA VAL A 35 1.64 1.93 -14.47
C VAL A 35 0.69 1.85 -15.66
N LYS A 36 -0.51 2.38 -15.48
CA LYS A 36 -1.52 2.51 -16.54
C LYS A 36 -2.04 3.94 -16.55
N TYR A 37 -2.11 4.54 -17.73
CA TYR A 37 -2.84 5.78 -17.93
C TYR A 37 -4.33 5.50 -18.11
N MET A 38 -5.16 6.22 -17.38
CA MET A 38 -6.61 6.08 -17.39
C MET A 38 -7.22 7.27 -18.14
N GLU A 39 -7.72 7.02 -19.35
CA GLU A 39 -8.17 8.06 -20.28
C GLU A 39 -9.35 8.89 -19.76
N ILE A 40 -10.30 8.26 -19.04
CA ILE A 40 -11.51 8.92 -18.55
C ILE A 40 -11.15 9.92 -17.44
N GLU A 41 -10.34 9.48 -16.48
CA GLU A 41 -9.90 10.24 -15.32
C GLU A 41 -8.73 11.17 -15.65
N LYS A 42 -8.01 10.92 -16.75
CA LYS A 42 -6.76 11.58 -17.16
C LYS A 42 -5.67 11.49 -16.10
N GLU A 43 -5.58 10.34 -15.44
CA GLU A 43 -4.66 10.08 -14.34
C GLU A 43 -3.85 8.80 -14.56
N PHE A 44 -2.69 8.72 -13.91
CA PHE A 44 -1.91 7.48 -13.84
C PHE A 44 -2.31 6.68 -12.60
N GLN A 45 -2.62 5.41 -12.82
CA GLN A 45 -2.74 4.42 -11.75
C GLN A 45 -1.49 3.55 -11.73
N ALA A 46 -0.93 3.34 -10.54
CA ALA A 46 0.20 2.46 -10.33
C ALA A 46 -0.23 1.24 -9.52
N LEU A 47 0.18 0.05 -9.97
CA LEU A 47 0.16 -1.15 -9.16
C LEU A 47 1.50 -1.25 -8.43
N ALA A 48 1.46 -1.36 -7.11
CA ALA A 48 2.65 -1.37 -6.27
C ALA A 48 2.71 -2.59 -5.35
N ASN A 49 3.94 -2.99 -5.02
CA ASN A 49 4.28 -4.07 -4.11
C ASN A 49 4.91 -3.51 -2.83
N LEU A 50 4.73 -4.25 -1.74
CA LEU A 50 5.35 -4.02 -0.43
C LEU A 50 6.19 -5.21 0.04
N ASN A 51 6.30 -6.26 -0.77
CA ASN A 51 7.09 -7.44 -0.45
C ASN A 51 8.54 -7.24 -0.92
N GLY A 52 9.42 -6.92 0.03
CA GLY A 52 10.86 -6.71 -0.19
C GLY A 52 11.51 -6.00 0.99
N ASP A 53 12.84 -6.05 1.07
CA ASP A 53 13.56 -5.38 2.14
C ASP A 53 13.41 -3.84 2.03
N PHE A 54 13.29 -3.18 3.18
CA PHE A 54 13.20 -1.73 3.31
C PHE A 54 11.96 -1.07 2.67
N LEU A 55 10.92 -1.85 2.33
CA LEU A 55 9.61 -1.35 1.92
C LEU A 55 8.64 -1.25 3.11
N GLY A 56 7.58 -0.46 2.96
CA GLY A 56 6.57 -0.25 4.00
C GLY A 56 6.56 1.16 4.61
N PRO A 57 6.02 1.32 5.83
CA PRO A 57 5.97 2.60 6.55
C PRO A 57 7.34 3.29 6.70
N ILE A 58 7.36 4.62 6.55
CA ILE A 58 8.53 5.50 6.78
C ILE A 58 8.22 6.63 7.77
#